data_AF-A0A939UD26-F1
#
_entry.id   AF-A0A939UD26-F1
#
_cell.length_a   1.000
_cell.length_b   1.000
_cell.length_c   1.000
_cell.angle_alpha   90.00
_cell.angle_beta   90.00
_cell.angle_gamma   90.00
#
_symmetry.space_group_name_H-M   'P 1'
#
loop_
_entity.id
_entity.type
_entity.pdbx_description
1 polymer ?
#
loop_
_entity_poly.entity_id
_entity_poly.type
_entity_poly.pdbx_seq_one_letter_code
_entity_poly.pdbx_strand_id
1 'polypeptide(L)'
;MLNERIKQLRIERGFSQVDLAAKLGVSKQSVSNWENDNIQPSIEMLLKLSHAFSVSTDYLLGEDSRKFLEITGLPEKFIPHIQQIIDDIKVKPSLKK
;
A
#
# COMPACT_ATOMS: atom_id res chain seq x y z
N MET A 1 13.80 1.63 -1.09
CA MET A 1 14.03 0.19 -0.82
C MET A 1 12.77 -0.45 -0.23
N LEU A 2 12.63 -1.79 -0.23
CA LEU A 2 11.42 -2.50 0.26
C LEU A 2 11.09 -2.15 1.71
N ASN A 3 12.09 -2.16 2.60
CA ASN A 3 11.98 -1.79 4.01
C ASN A 3 11.36 -0.39 4.21
N GLU A 4 11.82 0.60 3.43
CA GLU A 4 11.32 1.98 3.47
C GLU A 4 9.87 2.05 2.99
N ARG A 5 9.53 1.34 1.89
CA ARG A 5 8.17 1.29 1.35
C ARG A 5 7.19 0.67 2.35
N ILE A 6 7.57 -0.41 3.03
CA ILE A 6 6.74 -1.03 4.08
C ILE A 6 6.47 -0.01 5.19
N LYS A 7 7.51 0.66 5.70
CA LYS A 7 7.40 1.65 6.78
C LYS A 7 6.53 2.84 6.38
N GLN A 8 6.74 3.35 5.17
CA GLN A 8 5.98 4.48 4.62
C GLN A 8 4.50 4.12 4.50
N LEU A 9 4.17 3.03 3.82
CA LEU A 9 2.78 2.60 3.64
C LEU A 9 2.09 2.32 4.98
N ARG A 10 2.81 1.71 5.93
CA ARG A 10 2.28 1.50 7.28
C ARG A 10 1.85 2.82 7.93
N ILE A 11 2.69 3.86 7.85
CA ILE A 11 2.42 5.18 8.42
C ILE A 11 1.27 5.88 7.67
N GLU A 12 1.28 5.87 6.34
CA GLU A 12 0.24 6.47 5.50
C GLU A 12 -1.15 5.87 5.76
N ARG A 13 -1.20 4.58 6.09
CA ARG A 13 -2.44 3.87 6.47
C ARG A 13 -2.81 4.02 7.94
N GLY A 14 -2.00 4.75 8.74
CA GLY A 14 -2.26 4.99 10.16
C GLY A 14 -2.04 3.77 11.06
N PHE A 15 -1.28 2.78 10.62
CA PHE A 15 -1.02 1.56 11.40
C PHE A 15 0.21 1.73 12.31
N SER A 16 0.14 1.24 13.54
CA SER A 16 1.33 0.93 14.33
C SER A 16 1.99 -0.36 13.83
N GLN A 17 3.23 -0.64 14.25
CA GLN A 17 3.88 -1.92 13.93
C GLN A 17 3.11 -3.11 14.53
N VAL A 18 2.42 -2.91 15.65
CA VAL A 18 1.58 -3.94 16.30
C VAL A 18 0.33 -4.19 15.45
N ASP A 19 -0.32 -3.14 14.95
CA ASP A 19 -1.53 -3.27 14.13
C ASP A 19 -1.25 -4.01 12.83
N LEU A 20 -0.14 -3.65 12.16
CA LEU A 20 0.27 -4.33 10.93
C LEU A 20 0.61 -5.81 11.21
N ALA A 21 1.33 -6.08 12.31
CA ALA A 21 1.68 -7.43 12.70
C ALA A 21 0.43 -8.29 12.96
N ALA A 22 -0.55 -7.76 13.70
CA ALA A 22 -1.83 -8.43 13.94
C ALA A 22 -2.58 -8.71 12.64
N LYS A 23 -2.63 -7.74 11.71
CA LYS A 23 -3.29 -7.89 10.40
C LYS A 23 -2.64 -8.95 9.52
N LEU A 24 -1.33 -9.15 9.65
CA LEU A 24 -0.55 -10.11 8.86
C LEU A 24 -0.40 -11.48 9.56
N GLY A 25 -0.83 -11.61 10.82
CA GLY A 25 -0.67 -12.82 11.61
C GLY A 25 0.79 -13.11 11.99
N VAL A 26 1.57 -12.07 12.27
CA VAL A 26 2.99 -12.17 12.65
C VAL A 26 3.29 -11.43 13.95
N SER A 27 4.53 -11.52 14.44
CA SER A 27 4.98 -10.75 15.59
C SER A 27 5.31 -9.28 15.21
N LYS A 28 5.18 -8.36 16.17
CA LYS A 28 5.68 -6.97 16.01
C LYS A 28 7.17 -6.92 15.67
N GLN A 29 7.95 -7.88 16.18
CA GLN A 29 9.39 -7.98 15.88
C GLN A 29 9.63 -8.29 14.39
N SER A 30 8.78 -9.12 13.77
CA SER A 30 8.85 -9.41 12.32
C SER A 30 8.71 -8.14 11.49
N VAL A 31 7.69 -7.33 11.78
CA VAL A 31 7.48 -6.03 11.11
C VAL A 31 8.67 -5.10 11.34
N SER A 32 9.17 -5.01 12.58
CA SER A 32 10.34 -4.20 12.90
C SER A 32 11.59 -4.67 12.15
N ASN A 33 11.79 -5.97 11.97
CA ASN A 33 12.93 -6.49 11.23
C ASN A 33 12.84 -6.13 9.74
N TRP A 34 11.65 -6.16 9.14
CA TRP A 34 11.45 -5.76 7.75
C TRP A 34 11.68 -4.26 7.55
N GLU A 35 11.17 -3.41 8.44
CA GLU A 35 11.30 -1.96 8.32
C GLU A 35 12.72 -1.43 8.55
N ASN A 36 13.55 -2.18 9.29
CA ASN A 36 14.94 -1.85 9.56
C ASN A 36 15.94 -2.62 8.69
N ASP A 37 15.46 -3.36 7.67
CA ASP A 37 16.29 -4.15 6.75
C ASP A 37 17.15 -5.25 7.42
N ASN A 38 16.76 -5.69 8.62
CA ASN A 38 17.45 -6.77 9.33
C ASN A 38 17.15 -8.14 8.71
N ILE A 39 15.91 -8.33 8.25
CA ILE A 39 15.41 -9.56 7.61
C ILE A 39 14.40 -9.13 6.54
N GLN A 40 14.38 -9.80 5.40
CA GLN A 40 13.37 -9.56 4.37
C GLN A 40 12.10 -10.40 4.60
N PRO A 41 10.90 -9.90 4.24
CA PRO A 41 9.69 -10.71 4.25
C PRO A 41 9.79 -11.86 3.25
N SER A 42 9.17 -13.00 3.55
CA SER A 42 9.02 -14.09 2.58
C SER A 42 8.11 -13.66 1.42
N ILE A 43 8.11 -14.43 0.32
CA ILE A 43 7.22 -14.19 -0.82
C ILE A 43 5.74 -14.18 -0.39
N GLU A 44 5.34 -15.14 0.45
CA GLU A 44 3.97 -15.17 1.00
C GLU A 44 3.65 -13.89 1.77
N MET A 45 4.60 -13.38 2.55
CA MET A 45 4.42 -12.17 3.33
C MET A 45 4.41 -10.92 2.46
N LEU A 46 5.18 -10.90 1.37
CA LEU A 46 5.14 -9.84 0.37
C LEU A 46 3.75 -9.72 -0.27
N LEU A 47 3.10 -10.85 -0.58
CA LEU A 47 1.71 -10.88 -1.06
C LEU A 47 0.74 -10.37 0.01
N LYS A 48 0.88 -10.80 1.27
CA LYS A 48 0.01 -10.30 2.36
C LYS A 48 0.19 -8.80 2.57
N LEU A 49 1.42 -8.28 2.48
CA LEU A 49 1.72 -6.85 2.56
C LEU A 49 1.06 -6.09 1.41
N SER A 50 1.16 -6.60 0.18
CA SER A 50 0.58 -5.95 -0.99
C SER A 50 -0.95 -5.83 -0.86
N HIS A 51 -1.61 -6.89 -0.38
CA HIS A 51 -3.04 -6.86 -0.06
C HIS A 51 -3.36 -5.94 1.12
N ALA A 52 -2.54 -5.97 2.18
CA ALA A 52 -2.77 -5.15 3.37
C ALA A 52 -2.67 -3.66 3.11
N PHE A 53 -1.82 -3.27 2.16
CA PHE A 53 -1.62 -1.89 1.73
C PHE A 53 -2.35 -1.53 0.44
N SER A 54 -3.08 -2.47 -0.16
CA SER A 54 -3.82 -2.25 -1.42
C SER A 54 -2.91 -1.72 -2.55
N VAL A 55 -1.76 -2.37 -2.75
CA VAL A 55 -0.77 -2.06 -3.79
C VAL A 55 -0.28 -3.35 -4.44
N SER A 56 0.43 -3.27 -5.57
CA SER A 56 1.09 -4.44 -6.19
C SER A 56 2.41 -4.79 -5.49
N THR A 57 2.90 -6.00 -5.70
CA THR A 57 4.24 -6.42 -5.24
C THR A 57 5.34 -5.64 -5.95
N ASP A 58 5.19 -5.32 -7.22
CA ASP A 58 6.10 -4.47 -7.99
C ASP A 58 6.22 -3.06 -7.38
N TYR A 59 5.09 -2.52 -6.91
CA TYR A 59 5.06 -1.30 -6.12
C TYR A 59 5.65 -1.49 -4.71
N LEU A 60 5.76 -2.68 -4.15
CA LEU A 60 6.54 -2.84 -2.91
C LEU A 60 8.04 -2.95 -3.18
N LEU A 61 8.42 -3.57 -4.30
CA LEU A 61 9.81 -3.93 -4.59
C LEU A 61 10.63 -2.80 -5.21
N GLY A 62 10.01 -1.78 -5.81
CA GLY A 62 10.75 -0.68 -6.44
C GLY A 62 10.53 -0.57 -7.94
N GLU A 63 10.07 -1.64 -8.57
CA GLU A 63 9.99 -1.80 -10.03
C GLU A 63 8.89 -0.95 -10.67
N ASP A 64 7.84 -0.64 -9.90
CA ASP A 64 6.79 0.28 -10.32
C ASP A 64 6.64 1.43 -9.31
N SER A 65 6.35 2.62 -9.84
CA SER A 65 6.11 3.86 -9.09
C SER A 65 4.71 4.43 -9.35
N ARG A 66 3.96 3.84 -10.28
CA ARG A 66 2.56 4.18 -10.50
C ARG A 66 1.77 3.91 -9.23
N LYS A 67 0.87 4.85 -8.90
CA LYS A 67 -0.09 4.69 -7.81
C LYS A 67 -1.35 4.08 -8.39
N PHE A 68 -1.82 3.01 -7.76
CA PHE A 68 -3.02 2.30 -8.18
C PHE A 68 -4.10 2.45 -7.11
N LEU A 69 -5.36 2.37 -7.53
CA LEU A 69 -6.49 2.16 -6.64
C LEU A 69 -6.87 0.69 -6.72
N GLU A 70 -6.91 0.03 -5.56
CA GLU A 70 -7.46 -1.31 -5.46
C GLU A 70 -8.98 -1.25 -5.67
N ILE A 71 -9.44 -1.94 -6.71
CA ILE A 71 -10.85 -1.98 -7.10
C ILE A 71 -11.40 -3.40 -7.09
N THR A 72 -10.65 -4.38 -6.57
CA THR A 72 -11.13 -5.76 -6.43
C THR A 72 -12.47 -5.78 -5.67
N GLY A 73 -13.47 -6.44 -6.26
CA GLY A 73 -14.82 -6.52 -5.72
C GLY A 73 -15.74 -5.35 -6.09
N LEU A 74 -15.24 -4.34 -6.81
CA LEU A 74 -16.07 -3.26 -7.34
C LEU A 74 -16.77 -3.71 -8.65
N PRO A 75 -18.10 -3.53 -8.79
CA PRO A 75 -18.78 -3.80 -10.05
C PRO A 75 -18.25 -2.91 -11.18
N GLU A 76 -17.95 -3.50 -12.35
CA GLU A 76 -17.29 -2.81 -13.46
C GLU A 76 -18.00 -1.53 -13.91
N LYS A 77 -19.34 -1.50 -13.83
CA LYS A 77 -20.16 -0.33 -14.16
C LYS A 77 -19.80 0.94 -13.37
N PHE A 78 -19.17 0.81 -12.20
CA PHE A 78 -18.76 1.95 -11.38
C PHE A 78 -17.37 2.49 -11.73
N ILE A 79 -16.53 1.72 -12.42
CA ILE A 79 -15.16 2.12 -12.78
C ILE A 79 -15.16 3.43 -13.61
N PRO A 80 -16.02 3.63 -14.63
CA PRO A 80 -16.06 4.89 -15.38
C PRO A 80 -16.39 6.10 -14.51
N HIS A 81 -17.24 5.92 -13.49
CA HIS A 81 -17.65 7.01 -12.59
C HIS A 81 -16.50 7.42 -11.67
N ILE A 82 -15.74 6.45 -11.16
CA ILE A 82 -14.52 6.71 -10.37
C ILE A 82 -13.48 7.41 -11.24
N GLN A 83 -13.31 6.97 -12.49
CA GLN A 83 -12.39 7.61 -13.42
C GLN A 83 -12.77 9.07 -13.66
N GLN A 84 -14.07 9.38 -13.85
CA GLN A 84 -14.55 10.74 -13.99
C GLN A 84 -14.23 11.60 -12.76
N ILE A 85 -14.43 11.08 -11.54
CA ILE A 85 -14.09 11.79 -10.30
C ILE A 85 -12.59 12.12 -10.25
N ILE A 86 -11.74 11.15 -10.61
CA ILE A 86 -10.29 11.33 -10.66
C ILE A 86 -9.92 12.45 -11.65
N ASP A 87 -10.54 12.45 -12.82
CA ASP A 87 -10.26 13.44 -13.86
C ASP A 87 -10.75 14.84 -13.45
N ASP A 88 -11.93 14.94 -12.84
CA ASP A 88 -12.46 16.20 -12.30
C ASP A 88 -11.55 16.79 -11.21
N ILE A 89 -11.01 15.94 -10.32
CA ILE A 89 -10.06 16.35 -9.28
C ILE A 89 -8.75 16.85 -9.90
N LYS A 90 -8.26 16.20 -10.96
CA LYS A 90 -7.04 16.62 -11.66
C LYS A 90 -7.21 17.93 -12.42
N VAL A 91 -8.39 18.16 -13.00
CA VAL A 91 -8.68 19.34 -13.83
C VAL A 91 -8.95 20.58 -12.97
N LYS A 92 -9.45 20.43 -11.74
CA LYS A 92 -9.49 21.55 -10.78
C LYS A 92 -8.06 21.83 -10.30
N PRO A 93 -7.43 22.96 -10.69
CA PRO A 93 -6.16 23.31 -10.11
C PRO A 93 -6.38 23.45 -8.61
N SER A 94 -5.50 22.82 -7.84
CA SER A 94 -5.34 22.98 -6.41
C SER A 94 -5.69 24.42 -6.02
N LEU A 95 -6.77 24.58 -5.25
CA LEU A 95 -7.03 25.81 -4.51
C LEU A 95 -5.80 26.02 -3.63
N LYS A 96 -4.85 26.81 -4.14
CA LYS A 96 -3.66 27.25 -3.43
C LYS A 96 -4.11 27.82 -2.09
N LYS A 97 -3.65 27.20 -1.01
CA LYS A 97 -3.41 27.90 0.25
C LYS A 97 -1.93 28.16 0.34
#